data_AF-A0A7W3VMA4-F1
#
_entry.id   AF-A0A7W3VMA4-F1
#
_cell.length_a   1.000
_cell.length_b   1.000
_cell.length_c   1.000
_cell.angle_alpha   90.00
_cell.angle_beta   90.00
_cell.angle_gamma   90.00
#
_symmetry.space_group_name_H-M   'P 1'
#
loop_
_entity.id
_entity.type
_entity.pdbx_description
1 polymer ?
#
loop_
_entity_poly.entity_id
_entity_poly.type
_entity_poly.pdbx_seq_one_letter_code
_entity_poly.pdbx_strand_id
1 'polypeptide(L)' 'MKTRVMLNYAKTVLESVSFDSKLFYKELQKALNHLVPYDVEQLGEWVNSFIQEKPELRDSLHLLNV' A
#
# COMPACT_ATOMS: atom_id res chain seq x y z
N MET A 1 12.72 -2.68 15.74
CA MET A 1 13.10 -3.70 14.73
C MET A 1 11.90 -4.34 14.01
N LYS A 2 10.71 -4.51 14.64
CA LYS A 2 9.57 -5.21 14.02
C LYS A 2 8.78 -4.40 12.96
N THR A 3 8.67 -3.08 13.12
CA THR A 3 7.91 -2.18 12.22
C THR A 3 8.42 -2.19 10.78
N ARG A 4 9.75 -2.07 10.57
CA ARG A 4 10.36 -2.13 9.23
C ARG A 4 10.08 -3.43 8.47
N VAL A 5 9.93 -4.56 9.17
CA VAL A 5 9.68 -5.87 8.55
C VAL A 5 8.27 -5.92 7.97
N MET A 6 7.28 -5.46 8.72
CA MET A 6 5.88 -5.47 8.27
C MET A 6 5.64 -4.46 7.15
N LEU A 7 6.25 -3.28 7.22
CA LEU A 7 6.19 -2.30 6.14
C LEU A 7 6.79 -2.84 4.83
N ASN A 8 7.99 -3.46 4.90
CA ASN A 8 8.62 -4.06 3.72
C ASN A 8 7.81 -5.22 3.17
N TYR A 9 7.26 -6.08 4.04
CA TYR A 9 6.38 -7.17 3.63
C TYR A 9 5.14 -6.65 2.90
N ALA A 10 4.48 -5.62 3.42
CA ALA A 10 3.34 -4.99 2.76
C ALA A 10 3.71 -4.45 1.37
N LYS A 11 4.85 -3.76 1.23
CA LYS A 11 5.35 -3.26 -0.06
C LYS A 11 5.59 -4.40 -1.06
N THR A 12 6.27 -5.47 -0.66
CA THR A 12 6.51 -6.63 -1.54
C THR A 12 5.21 -7.29 -2.00
N VAL A 13 4.22 -7.44 -1.10
CA VAL A 13 2.91 -7.98 -1.47
C VAL A 13 2.25 -7.05 -2.49
N LEU A 14 2.18 -5.75 -2.21
CA LEU A 14 1.57 -4.75 -3.09
C LEU A 14 2.24 -4.69 -4.48
N GLU A 15 3.56 -4.74 -4.54
CA GLU A 15 4.30 -4.84 -5.80
C GLU A 15 3.91 -6.10 -6.58
N SER A 16 3.85 -7.26 -5.90
CA SER A 16 3.54 -8.53 -6.54
C SER A 16 2.12 -8.61 -7.10
N VAL A 17 1.15 -7.92 -6.48
CA VAL A 17 -0.25 -7.91 -6.92
C VAL A 17 -0.61 -6.69 -7.77
N SER A 18 0.35 -5.80 -8.06
CA SER A 18 0.11 -4.54 -8.79
C SER A 18 -0.36 -4.70 -10.23
N PHE A 19 -0.35 -5.92 -10.77
CA PHE A 19 -0.92 -6.25 -12.09
C PHE A 19 -2.45 -6.31 -12.10
N ASP A 20 -3.11 -6.43 -10.94
CA ASP A 20 -4.56 -6.45 -10.79
C ASP A 20 -5.00 -5.37 -9.80
N SER A 21 -5.68 -4.35 -10.30
CA SER A 21 -6.11 -3.20 -9.50
C SER A 21 -7.09 -3.57 -8.38
N LYS A 22 -7.95 -4.57 -8.58
CA LYS A 22 -8.90 -5.03 -7.54
C LYS A 22 -8.18 -5.81 -6.45
N LEU A 23 -7.18 -6.62 -6.82
CA LEU A 23 -6.37 -7.35 -5.85
C LEU A 23 -5.47 -6.40 -5.06
N PHE A 24 -4.84 -5.44 -5.75
CA PHE A 24 -4.04 -4.39 -5.11
C PHE A 24 -4.85 -3.60 -4.08
N TYR A 25 -6.06 -3.17 -4.43
CA TYR A 25 -6.96 -2.48 -3.49
C TYR A 25 -7.20 -3.29 -2.20
N LYS A 26 -7.50 -4.59 -2.34
CA LYS A 26 -7.78 -5.47 -1.19
C LYS A 26 -6.55 -5.67 -0.30
N GLU A 27 -5.38 -5.91 -0.89
CA GLU A 27 -4.15 -6.08 -0.13
C GLU A 27 -3.68 -4.76 0.51
N LEU A 28 -3.90 -3.61 -0.15
CA LEU A 28 -3.63 -2.31 0.43
C LEU A 28 -4.51 -2.06 1.66
N GLN A 29 -5.82 -2.28 1.54
CA GLN A 29 -6.74 -2.16 2.66
C GLN A 29 -6.33 -3.07 3.84
N LYS A 30 -5.90 -4.30 3.55
CA LYS A 30 -5.42 -5.24 4.57
C LYS A 30 -4.13 -4.78 5.23
N ALA A 31 -3.19 -4.21 4.47
CA ALA A 31 -1.95 -3.65 5.00
C ALA A 31 -2.23 -2.46 5.92
N LEU A 32 -3.10 -1.54 5.52
CA LEU A 32 -3.49 -0.37 6.32
C LEU A 32 -4.12 -0.77 7.67
N ASN A 33 -4.90 -1.85 7.70
CA ASN A 33 -5.49 -2.37 8.94
C ASN A 33 -4.51 -3.10 9.87
N HIS A 34 -3.38 -3.59 9.35
CA HIS A 34 -2.38 -4.36 10.13
C HIS A 34 -1.20 -3.53 10.61
N LEU A 35 -0.86 -2.47 9.88
CA LEU A 35 0.27 -1.62 10.19
C LEU A 35 -0.06 -0.66 11.34
N VAL A 36 0.97 -0.31 12.11
CA VAL A 36 0.86 0.76 13.11
C VAL A 36 0.81 2.12 12.40
N PRO A 37 0.25 3.17 13.03
CA PRO A 37 0.04 4.47 12.37
C PRO A 37 1.28 5.03 11.67
N TYR A 38 2.45 4.95 12.30
CA TYR A 38 3.72 5.40 11.70
C TYR A 38 4.12 4.64 10.42
N ASP A 39 3.80 3.34 10.33
CA ASP A 39 4.07 2.57 9.12
C ASP A 39 2.98 2.79 8.06
N VAL A 40 1.75 3.11 8.47
CA VAL A 40 0.67 3.52 7.56
C VAL A 40 1.04 4.81 6.82
N GLU A 41 1.56 5.82 7.53
CA GLU A 41 2.03 7.07 6.93
C GLU A 41 3.11 6.81 5.88
N GLN A 42 4.15 6.05 6.23
CA GLN A 42 5.22 5.69 5.30
C GLN A 42 4.75 4.81 4.13
N LEU A 43 3.77 3.93 4.35
CA LEU A 43 3.16 3.15 3.29
C LEU A 43 2.40 4.07 2.33
N GLY A 44 1.66 5.04 2.85
CA GLY A 44 0.90 6.00 2.05
C GLY A 44 1.80 6.85 1.13
N GLU A 45 2.90 7.38 1.64
CA GLU A 45 3.89 8.10 0.83
C GLU A 45 4.47 7.24 -0.30
N TRP A 46 4.78 5.98 0.02
CA TRP A 46 5.29 5.03 -0.97
C TRP A 46 4.24 4.68 -2.03
N VAL A 47 2.98 4.41 -1.63
CA VAL A 47 1.89 4.10 -2.57
C VAL A 47 1.62 5.30 -3.49
N ASN A 48 1.60 6.51 -2.95
CA ASN A 48 1.42 7.74 -3.75
C ASN A 48 2.49 7.87 -4.85
N SER A 49 3.73 7.50 -4.55
CA SER A 49 4.83 7.50 -5.51
C SER A 49 4.70 6.35 -6.51
N PHE A 50 4.38 5.14 -6.02
CA PHE A 50 4.28 3.92 -6.83
C PHE A 50 3.16 3.99 -7.89
N ILE A 51 2.04 4.64 -7.56
CA ILE A 51 0.88 4.76 -8.45
C ILE A 51 1.07 5.80 -9.56
N GLN A 52 2.06 6.71 -9.46
CA GLN A 52 2.30 7.71 -10.52
C GLN A 52 2.60 7.05 -11.88
N GLU A 53 3.26 5.89 -11.87
CA GLU A 53 3.57 5.10 -13.06
C GLU A 53 2.48 4.08 -13.43
N LYS A 54 1.42 3.96 -12.61
CA LYS A 54 0.35 2.95 -12.72
C LYS A 54 -1.03 3.59 -12.55
N PRO A 55 -1.53 4.34 -13.56
CA PRO A 55 -2.80 5.05 -13.46
C PRO A 55 -3.99 4.13 -13.13
N GLU A 56 -3.92 2.85 -13.49
CA GLU A 56 -4.92 1.81 -13.18
C GLU A 56 -5.09 1.54 -11.68
N LEU A 57 -4.13 1.94 -10.84
CA LEU A 57 -4.18 1.75 -9.40
C LEU A 57 -4.76 2.97 -8.65
N ARG A 58 -5.04 4.08 -9.33
CA ARG A 58 -5.44 5.36 -8.72
C ARG A 58 -6.65 5.26 -7.80
N ASP A 59 -7.61 4.39 -8.10
CA ASP A 59 -8.78 4.16 -7.25
C ASP A 59 -8.39 3.71 -5.83
N SER A 60 -7.22 3.08 -5.67
CA SER A 60 -6.70 2.65 -4.37
C SER A 60 -6.26 3.82 -3.48
N LEU A 61 -6.05 5.02 -4.04
CA LEU A 61 -5.73 6.21 -3.26
C LEU A 61 -6.88 6.65 -2.35
N HIS A 62 -8.13 6.26 -2.66
CA HIS A 62 -9.28 6.50 -1.78
C HIS A 62 -9.12 5.88 -0.39
N LEU A 63 -8.30 4.83 -0.24
CA LEU A 63 -8.01 4.19 1.04
C LEU A 63 -7.02 4.99 1.91
N LEU A 64 -6.28 5.93 1.32
CA LEU A 64 -5.26 6.74 1.99
C LEU A 64 -5.78 8.11 2.44
N ASN A 65 -7.06 8.43 2.18
CA ASN A 65 -7.70 9.64 2.68
C ASN A 65 -7.87 9.56 4.20
N VAL A 66 -6.90 10.13 4.91
CA VAL A 66 -7.05 10.70 6.25
C VAL A 66 -7.29 12.20 6.09
#